data_AF-X8JQE9-F1
#
_entry.id   AF-X8JQE9-F1
#
_cell.length_a   1.000
_cell.length_b   1.000
_cell.length_c   1.000
_cell.angle_alpha   90.00
_cell.angle_beta   90.00
_cell.angle_gamma   90.00
#
_symmetry.space_group_name_H-M   'P 1'
#
loop_
_entity.id
_entity.type
_entity.pdbx_description
1 polymer ?
#
loop_
_entity_poly.entity_id
_entity_poly.type
_entity_poly.pdbx_seq_one_letter_code
_entity_poly.pdbx_strand_id
1 'polypeptide(L)'
;MPDHYYSLNSDTPTSYGNEGVACLVFARDQPEVYTVGVYRFLNSKTGNHYYTTDKGMEVHVKNLGYAIENNGEPVFYVFDRPLGNDTVPFYQWFLGTDHFYTTNSTGELAPWAGGQYQGILGHVFRANAPLVGSRKQLYRFYKG
;
A
#
# COMPACT_ATOMS: atom_id res chain seq x y z
N MET A 1 -4.74 14.83 10.76
CA MET A 1 -3.42 14.18 10.61
C MET A 1 -3.48 13.47 9.30
N PRO A 2 -2.55 13.77 8.38
CA PRO A 2 -2.60 13.20 7.05
C PRO A 2 -2.54 11.68 7.13
N ASP A 3 -3.19 11.00 6.21
CA ASP A 3 -3.13 9.55 6.05
C ASP A 3 -3.52 9.16 4.61
N HIS A 4 -2.69 8.32 3.99
CA HIS A 4 -3.06 7.59 2.78
C HIS A 4 -3.49 6.16 3.11
N TYR A 5 -4.74 5.87 2.80
CA TYR A 5 -5.36 4.57 3.02
C TYR A 5 -5.54 3.81 1.70
N TYR A 6 -5.18 2.52 1.69
CA TYR A 6 -5.26 1.64 0.53
C TYR A 6 -6.20 0.47 0.81
N SER A 7 -7.16 0.25 -0.09
CA SER A 7 -8.19 -0.77 0.09
C SER A 7 -8.63 -1.38 -1.23
N LEU A 8 -9.05 -2.65 -1.17
CA LEU A 8 -9.74 -3.34 -2.26
C LEU A 8 -11.23 -2.96 -2.33
N ASN A 9 -11.77 -2.34 -1.27
CA ASN A 9 -13.12 -1.77 -1.30
C ASN A 9 -13.07 -0.36 -1.94
N SER A 10 -13.95 -0.12 -2.90
CA SER A 10 -14.14 1.18 -3.56
C SER A 10 -14.91 2.20 -2.72
N ASP A 11 -15.62 1.76 -1.68
CA ASP A 11 -16.36 2.65 -0.79
C ASP A 11 -15.41 3.62 -0.11
N THR A 12 -15.68 4.91 -0.25
CA THR A 12 -14.86 5.96 0.35
C THR A 12 -15.06 5.96 1.86
N PRO A 13 -14.01 5.70 2.68
CA PRO A 13 -14.15 5.71 4.12
C PRO A 13 -14.56 7.10 4.63
N THR A 14 -15.32 7.14 5.72
CA THR A 14 -15.71 8.40 6.37
C THR A 14 -14.48 9.27 6.62
N SER A 15 -14.56 10.56 6.28
CA SER A 15 -13.49 11.57 6.38
C SER A 15 -12.33 11.47 5.38
N TYR A 16 -12.34 10.50 4.46
CA TYR A 16 -11.38 10.43 3.36
C TYR A 16 -11.97 10.99 2.06
N GLY A 17 -11.10 11.57 1.22
CA GLY A 17 -11.33 11.77 -0.20
C GLY A 17 -10.84 10.58 -1.01
N ASN A 18 -11.52 10.28 -2.12
CA ASN A 18 -11.11 9.24 -3.07
C ASN A 18 -10.09 9.81 -4.07
N GLU A 19 -8.90 9.22 -4.15
CA GLU A 19 -7.85 9.59 -5.11
C GLU A 19 -7.78 8.64 -6.31
N GLY A 20 -8.69 7.67 -6.39
CA GLY A 20 -8.84 6.73 -7.49
C GLY A 20 -8.04 5.44 -7.31
N VAL A 21 -7.75 4.79 -8.43
CA VAL A 21 -7.06 3.50 -8.48
C VAL A 21 -5.54 3.73 -8.49
N ALA A 22 -4.85 3.24 -7.47
CA ALA A 22 -3.40 3.34 -7.35
C ALA A 22 -2.67 2.37 -8.28
N CYS A 23 -3.15 1.13 -8.33
CA CYS A 23 -2.56 0.01 -9.07
C CYS A 23 -3.54 -1.18 -9.11
N LEU A 24 -3.16 -2.27 -9.77
CA LEU A 24 -3.85 -3.56 -9.63
C LEU A 24 -2.97 -4.56 -8.87
N VAL A 25 -3.61 -5.29 -7.95
CA VAL A 25 -3.04 -6.26 -7.02
C VAL A 25 -3.87 -7.55 -7.01
N PHE A 26 -3.53 -8.51 -6.14
CA PHE A 26 -4.40 -9.66 -5.88
C PHE A 26 -5.06 -9.58 -4.51
N ALA A 27 -6.30 -10.07 -4.41
CA ALA A 27 -7.02 -10.18 -3.14
C ALA A 27 -6.63 -11.41 -2.31
N ARG A 28 -5.98 -12.39 -2.93
CA ARG A 28 -5.55 -13.64 -2.32
C ARG A 28 -4.16 -13.99 -2.83
N ASP A 29 -3.45 -14.80 -2.07
CA ASP A 29 -2.16 -15.33 -2.48
C ASP A 29 -2.27 -16.04 -3.83
N GLN A 30 -1.27 -15.86 -4.68
CA GLN A 30 -1.08 -16.50 -5.97
C GLN A 30 0.30 -17.20 -5.96
N PRO A 31 0.41 -18.36 -5.28
CA PRO A 31 1.69 -19.00 -5.01
C PRO A 31 2.43 -19.42 -6.29
N GLU A 32 1.72 -19.60 -7.42
CA GLU A 32 2.34 -19.93 -8.70
C GLU A 32 3.11 -18.76 -9.32
N VAL A 33 2.90 -17.53 -8.84
CA VAL A 33 3.47 -16.31 -9.41
C VAL A 33 4.13 -15.42 -8.35
N TYR A 34 4.67 -16.00 -7.28
CA TYR A 34 5.59 -15.31 -6.36
C TYR A 34 5.02 -14.05 -5.71
N THR A 35 3.78 -14.14 -5.26
CA THR A 35 3.17 -13.08 -4.47
C THR A 35 3.53 -13.18 -2.99
N VAL A 36 3.58 -12.02 -2.34
CA VAL A 36 3.70 -11.88 -0.89
C VAL A 36 2.57 -11.01 -0.36
N GLY A 37 2.12 -11.31 0.85
CA GLY A 37 1.06 -10.56 1.51
C GLY A 37 1.56 -9.19 1.99
N VAL A 38 0.72 -8.17 1.85
CA VAL A 38 0.93 -6.86 2.45
C VAL A 38 0.07 -6.75 3.71
N TYR A 39 0.72 -6.47 4.83
CA TYR A 39 0.10 -6.24 6.12
C TYR A 39 -0.13 -4.75 6.34
N ARG A 40 -1.25 -4.42 6.96
CA ARG A 40 -1.62 -3.05 7.31
C ARG A 40 -1.64 -2.89 8.82
N PHE A 41 -1.01 -1.84 9.30
CA PHE A 41 -0.96 -1.45 10.69
C PHE A 41 -1.64 -0.09 10.86
N LEU A 42 -2.40 0.08 11.94
CA LEU A 42 -3.05 1.34 12.30
C LEU A 42 -2.47 1.87 13.61
N ASN A 43 -2.05 3.13 13.61
CA ASN A 43 -1.80 3.88 14.84
C ASN A 43 -3.10 4.53 15.31
N SER A 44 -3.74 3.99 16.34
CA SER A 44 -5.05 4.47 16.80
C SER A 44 -5.03 5.88 17.40
N LYS A 45 -3.85 6.38 17.79
CA LYS A 45 -3.70 7.75 18.32
C LYS A 45 -3.66 8.80 17.21
N THR A 46 -3.00 8.49 16.09
CA THR A 46 -2.81 9.43 14.98
C THR A 46 -3.75 9.17 13.81
N GLY A 47 -4.35 7.98 13.74
CA GLY A 47 -5.15 7.52 12.61
C GLY A 47 -4.34 7.24 11.34
N ASN A 48 -3.01 7.05 11.47
CA ASN A 48 -2.11 6.78 10.35
C ASN A 48 -1.98 5.27 10.10
N HIS A 49 -1.90 4.91 8.83
CA HIS A 49 -1.65 3.55 8.36
C HIS A 49 -0.21 3.37 7.91
N TYR A 50 0.27 2.14 8.10
CA TYR A 50 1.57 1.70 7.62
C TYR A 50 1.42 0.33 6.95
N TYR A 51 2.04 0.16 5.78
CA TYR A 51 1.96 -1.06 4.98
C TYR A 51 3.35 -1.65 4.77
N THR A 52 3.46 -2.97 4.94
CA THR A 52 4.71 -3.70 4.78
C THR A 52 4.44 -5.14 4.37
N THR A 53 5.38 -5.76 3.66
CA THR A 53 5.37 -7.21 3.39
C THR A 53 5.98 -8.02 4.54
N ASP A 54 6.60 -7.38 5.52
CA ASP A 54 7.19 -8.04 6.69
C ASP A 54 6.21 -8.03 7.87
N LYS A 55 5.56 -9.17 8.12
CA LYS A 55 4.69 -9.35 9.30
C LYS A 55 5.45 -9.15 10.62
N GLY A 56 6.75 -9.49 10.66
CA GLY A 56 7.61 -9.36 11.84
C GLY A 56 7.77 -7.92 12.32
N MET A 57 7.48 -6.94 11.45
CA MET A 57 7.49 -5.52 11.76
C MET A 57 6.57 -5.15 12.93
N GLU A 58 5.55 -5.97 13.23
CA GLU A 58 4.65 -5.78 14.38
C GLU A 58 5.42 -5.55 15.70
N VAL A 59 6.47 -6.33 15.95
CA VAL A 59 7.27 -6.21 17.18
C VAL A 59 7.98 -4.85 17.27
N HIS A 60 8.36 -4.28 16.13
CA HIS A 60 9.08 -3.02 16.06
C HIS A 60 8.16 -1.81 16.14
N VAL A 61 6.97 -1.87 15.54
CA VAL A 61 6.04 -0.72 15.47
C VAL A 61 5.07 -0.64 16.64
N LYS A 62 4.93 -1.70 17.45
CA LYS A 62 4.05 -1.73 18.62
C LYS A 62 4.32 -0.59 19.60
N ASN A 63 5.60 -0.32 19.91
CA ASN A 63 5.98 0.76 20.83
C ASN A 63 5.74 2.16 20.24
N LEU A 64 5.54 2.25 18.92
CA LEU A 64 5.15 3.48 18.22
C LEU A 64 3.62 3.69 18.21
N GLY A 65 2.85 2.75 18.79
CA GLY A 65 1.39 2.82 18.87
C GLY A 65 0.64 2.18 17.70
N TYR A 66 1.35 1.49 16.80
CA TYR A 66 0.75 0.75 15.70
C TYR A 66 0.28 -0.64 16.17
N ALA A 67 -0.91 -1.03 15.74
CA ALA A 67 -1.45 -2.38 15.88
C ALA A 67 -1.78 -2.95 14.51
N ILE A 68 -1.54 -4.26 14.32
CA ILE A 68 -1.87 -4.93 13.06
C ILE A 68 -3.39 -4.98 12.88
N GLU A 69 -3.87 -4.68 11.67
CA GLU A 69 -5.28 -4.78 11.31
C GLU A 69 -5.61 -6.13 10.68
N ASN A 70 -6.88 -6.31 10.28
CA ASN A 70 -7.35 -7.46 9.52
C ASN A 70 -7.03 -8.82 10.20
N ASN A 71 -7.11 -8.84 11.53
CA ASN A 71 -6.79 -10.00 12.36
C ASN A 71 -5.40 -10.60 12.10
N GLY A 72 -4.44 -9.78 11.63
CA GLY A 72 -3.08 -10.22 11.33
C GLY A 72 -2.90 -10.89 9.96
N GLU A 73 -3.92 -10.86 9.11
CA GLU A 73 -3.89 -11.40 7.75
C GLU A 73 -3.56 -10.30 6.71
N PRO A 74 -2.95 -10.65 5.57
CA PRO A 74 -2.69 -9.68 4.49
C PRO A 74 -3.96 -8.99 3.97
N VAL A 75 -3.87 -7.69 3.70
CA VAL A 75 -4.98 -6.89 3.14
C VAL A 75 -5.04 -6.94 1.61
N PHE A 76 -3.91 -7.27 0.97
CA PHE A 76 -3.78 -7.58 -0.46
C PHE A 76 -2.40 -8.22 -0.69
N TYR A 77 -2.14 -8.65 -1.93
CA TYR A 77 -0.91 -9.34 -2.32
C TYR A 77 -0.25 -8.65 -3.51
N VAL A 78 1.07 -8.52 -3.45
CA VAL A 78 1.94 -7.92 -4.47
C VAL A 78 3.00 -8.94 -4.88
N PHE A 79 3.69 -8.73 -6.00
CA PHE A 79 4.83 -9.56 -6.37
C PHE A 79 6.08 -9.18 -5.56
N ASP A 80 6.84 -10.17 -5.08
CA ASP A 80 8.10 -9.92 -4.38
C ASP A 80 9.25 -9.48 -5.31
N ARG A 81 9.03 -9.59 -6.62
CA ARG A 81 10.00 -9.26 -7.68
C ARG A 81 9.29 -8.80 -8.96
N PRO A 82 10.01 -8.16 -9.91
CA PRO A 82 9.45 -7.85 -11.22
C PRO A 82 9.08 -9.14 -11.97
N LEU A 83 7.88 -9.19 -12.56
CA LEU A 83 7.44 -10.25 -13.45
C LEU A 83 7.13 -9.68 -14.83
N GLY A 84 8.17 -9.62 -15.67
CA GLY A 84 8.10 -9.07 -17.01
C GLY A 84 7.81 -7.56 -17.04
N ASN A 85 7.48 -7.06 -18.23
CA ASN A 85 7.32 -5.62 -18.47
C ASN A 85 5.99 -5.03 -17.95
N ASP A 86 5.08 -5.90 -17.50
CA ASP A 86 3.72 -5.53 -17.09
C ASP A 86 3.65 -5.10 -15.62
N THR A 87 4.67 -5.41 -14.84
CA THR A 87 4.76 -5.01 -13.43
C THR A 87 5.66 -3.80 -13.25
N VAL A 88 5.31 -2.93 -12.30
CA VAL A 88 6.10 -1.77 -11.88
C VAL A 88 6.30 -1.81 -10.36
N PRO A 89 7.37 -1.18 -9.85
CA PRO A 89 7.52 -1.04 -8.41
C PRO A 89 6.38 -0.22 -7.80
N PHE A 90 6.00 -0.58 -6.59
CA PHE A 90 5.13 0.20 -5.73
C PHE A 90 6.00 0.85 -4.64
N TYR A 91 6.41 2.08 -4.92
CA TYR A 91 7.38 2.84 -4.13
C TYR A 91 6.77 3.32 -2.82
N GLN A 92 7.52 3.19 -1.74
CA GLN A 92 7.14 3.64 -0.40
C GLN A 92 7.85 4.95 -0.06
N TRP A 93 7.09 5.92 0.44
CA TRP A 93 7.56 7.23 0.88
C TRP A 93 7.02 7.53 2.27
N PHE A 94 7.84 8.16 3.10
CA PHE A 94 7.44 8.63 4.42
C PHE A 94 7.38 10.16 4.44
N LEU A 95 6.19 10.69 4.73
CA LEU A 95 5.87 12.12 4.73
C LEU A 95 5.89 12.71 6.15
N GLY A 96 6.74 12.18 7.04
CA GLY A 96 6.92 12.65 8.42
C GLY A 96 5.92 12.05 9.43
N THR A 97 4.66 11.87 9.05
CA THR A 97 3.66 11.14 9.87
C THR A 97 2.95 10.04 9.08
N ASP A 98 2.78 10.27 7.77
CA ASP A 98 2.04 9.43 6.83
C ASP A 98 2.96 8.61 5.91
N HIS A 99 2.47 7.45 5.48
CA HIS A 99 3.12 6.62 4.48
C HIS A 99 2.36 6.66 3.16
N PHE A 100 3.07 7.09 2.13
CA PHE A 100 2.56 7.24 0.79
C PHE A 100 3.15 6.16 -0.13
N TYR A 101 2.30 5.56 -0.96
CA TYR A 101 2.67 4.49 -1.88
C TYR A 101 2.21 4.84 -3.30
N THR A 102 3.13 4.73 -4.25
CA THR A 102 2.85 5.11 -5.64
C THR A 102 3.58 4.22 -6.63
N THR A 103 3.02 4.05 -7.82
CA THR A 103 3.69 3.43 -8.96
C THR A 103 4.48 4.42 -9.81
N ASN A 104 4.39 5.72 -9.50
CA ASN A 104 5.14 6.76 -10.18
C ASN A 104 6.61 6.73 -9.72
N SER A 105 7.52 6.51 -10.67
CA SER A 105 8.97 6.43 -10.42
C SER A 105 9.59 7.73 -9.89
N THR A 106 8.90 8.86 -9.99
CA THR A 106 9.35 10.14 -9.42
C THR A 106 8.70 10.47 -8.09
N GLY A 107 7.87 9.59 -7.52
CA GLY A 107 7.26 9.79 -6.20
C GLY A 107 6.09 10.78 -6.15
N GLU A 108 5.51 11.18 -7.29
CA GLU A 108 4.47 12.21 -7.37
C GLU A 108 4.91 13.52 -6.66
N LEU A 109 4.14 14.01 -5.69
CA LEU A 109 4.45 15.20 -4.90
C LEU A 109 5.31 14.89 -3.67
N ALA A 110 5.54 13.62 -3.33
CA ALA A 110 6.24 13.24 -2.11
C ALA A 110 7.64 13.88 -2.00
N PRO A 111 8.50 13.92 -3.04
CA PRO A 111 9.79 14.59 -2.94
C PRO A 111 9.67 16.09 -2.65
N TRP A 112 8.70 16.76 -3.29
CA TRP A 112 8.45 18.19 -3.12
C TRP A 112 7.90 18.51 -1.73
N ALA A 113 7.20 17.57 -1.10
CA ALA A 113 6.71 17.66 0.27
C ALA A 113 7.78 17.31 1.33
N GLY A 114 9.04 17.08 0.94
CA GLY A 114 10.11 16.67 1.85
C GLY A 114 10.07 15.19 2.26
N GLY A 115 9.29 14.39 1.54
CA GLY A 115 9.13 12.96 1.76
C GLY A 115 10.43 12.18 1.62
N GLN A 116 10.62 11.21 2.50
CA GLN A 116 11.77 10.32 2.49
C GLN A 116 11.43 9.05 1.74
N TYR A 117 12.19 8.73 0.69
CA TYR A 117 12.06 7.45 0.00
C TYR A 117 12.48 6.30 0.92
N GLN A 118 11.63 5.30 1.06
CA GLN A 118 11.84 4.14 1.94
C GLN A 118 12.00 2.82 1.19
N GLY A 119 11.99 2.83 -0.14
CA GLY A 119 12.20 1.64 -0.96
C GLY A 119 10.96 1.22 -1.74
N ILE A 120 10.89 -0.07 -2.06
CA ILE A 120 9.84 -0.70 -2.85
C ILE A 120 9.08 -1.66 -1.94
N LEU A 121 7.78 -1.45 -1.78
CA LEU A 121 6.90 -2.37 -1.02
C LEU A 121 6.76 -3.71 -1.76
N GLY A 122 6.71 -3.66 -3.08
CA GLY A 122 6.62 -4.82 -3.97
C GLY A 122 6.41 -4.37 -5.42
N HIS A 123 6.10 -5.31 -6.31
CA HIS A 123 5.75 -5.01 -7.70
C HIS A 123 4.27 -5.28 -7.95
N VAL A 124 3.64 -4.42 -8.75
CA VAL A 124 2.19 -4.40 -9.01
C VAL A 124 1.92 -4.15 -10.49
N PHE A 125 0.71 -4.46 -10.95
CA PHE A 125 0.30 -4.02 -12.29
C PHE A 125 -0.06 -2.53 -12.24
N ARG A 126 0.20 -1.81 -13.34
CA ARG A 126 -0.21 -0.40 -13.48
C ARG A 126 -1.73 -0.26 -13.40
N ALA A 127 -2.23 0.89 -12.94
CA ALA A 127 -3.67 1.15 -12.82
C ALA A 127 -4.44 1.03 -14.15
N ASN A 128 -3.76 1.26 -15.28
CA ASN A 128 -4.33 1.14 -16.64
C ASN A 128 -4.11 -0.23 -17.30
N ALA A 129 -3.55 -1.21 -16.59
CA ALA A 129 -3.43 -2.56 -17.11
C ALA A 129 -4.82 -3.22 -17.27
N PRO A 130 -4.99 -4.18 -18.19
CA PRO A 130 -6.26 -4.90 -18.33
C PRO A 130 -6.68 -5.60 -17.02
N LEU A 131 -7.93 -5.41 -16.61
CA LEU A 131 -8.53 -6.07 -15.45
C LEU A 131 -8.98 -7.49 -15.83
N VAL A 132 -8.01 -8.40 -15.92
CA VAL A 132 -8.21 -9.81 -16.31
C VAL A 132 -7.77 -10.77 -15.21
N GLY A 133 -8.33 -11.98 -15.20
CA GLY A 133 -8.00 -13.01 -14.22
C GLY A 133 -8.29 -12.56 -12.79
N SER A 134 -7.35 -12.82 -11.87
CA SER A 134 -7.48 -12.52 -10.44
C SER A 134 -7.11 -11.08 -10.05
N ARG A 135 -6.80 -10.20 -11.01
CA ARG A 135 -6.40 -8.81 -10.75
C ARG A 135 -7.56 -8.02 -10.12
N LYS A 136 -7.24 -7.20 -9.13
CA LYS A 136 -8.18 -6.32 -8.42
C LYS A 136 -7.61 -4.91 -8.34
N GLN A 137 -8.48 -3.92 -8.45
CA GLN A 137 -8.10 -2.52 -8.22
C GLN A 137 -7.77 -2.32 -6.74
N LEU A 138 -6.65 -1.64 -6.48
CA LEU A 138 -6.33 -1.08 -5.18
C LEU A 138 -6.65 0.42 -5.23
N TYR A 139 -7.58 0.86 -4.40
CA TYR A 139 -7.99 2.26 -4.30
C TYR A 139 -7.10 2.99 -3.30
N ARG A 140 -6.74 4.24 -3.60
CA ARG A 140 -6.06 5.16 -2.69
C ARG A 140 -7.04 6.22 -2.21
N PHE A 141 -7.02 6.46 -0.91
CA PHE A 141 -7.83 7.45 -0.25
C PHE A 141 -6.93 8.35 0.58
N TYR A 142 -7.25 9.65 0.66
CA TYR A 142 -6.48 10.61 1.43
C TYR A 142 -7.36 11.38 2.40
N LYS A 143 -6.86 11.56 3.63
CA LYS A 143 -7.44 12.43 4.67
C LYS A 143 -6.35 13.40 5.11
N GLY A 144 -6.69 14.69 5.29
CA GLY A 144 -5.79 15.75 5.78
C GLY A 144 -5.62 15.82 7.29
#